data_AF-B9XK15-F1
#
_entry.id   AF-B9XK15-F1
#
_cell.length_a   1.000
_cell.length_b   1.000
_cell.length_c   1.000
_cell.angle_alpha   90.00
_cell.angle_beta   90.00
_cell.angle_gamma   90.00
#
_symmetry.space_group_name_H-M   'P 1'
#
loop_
_entity.id
_entity.type
_entity.pdbx_description
1 polymer ?
#
loop_
_entity_poly.entity_id
_entity_poly.type
_entity_poly.pdbx_seq_one_letter_code
_entity_poly.pdbx_strand_id
1 'polypeptide(L)'
;MMNRWLLFFSCAILGLVMLLCGLLVPIHLRAVDASVLQSAGRKSPTLVDQGLTFAGQYKLGSAQLLFHAAQNQSLPNREKLGSAIANLTTLQPNLAVWGASEPRLENLLRAGPASFTETILRLDNREKALQFLQASPRPSVQELLRCRSLTNTVIFPASTSSAGQAFDAALTICGLLLEQGQMNKGLSDTILAEASAANSGQSPQPLEQNLMDLMSLGQRFNWGQFASFVGPISDAETLHLLANQVRNANSQLPTLFSAVQLSGNPADVAKYLLNFGQTGLQDLGASLRFNANGVKELLKRDQRLYNSNPLHRLVEYDPFASFFYFAADYCWLMPTFSLVMKWCFYLCGGFLLAIAVHFLKPVPSGLEKPLHVRGIHVAREILFALGFLLVIILLTEPFLSQESQKAAPPFKLHLPTVGSVAAAVKTHAYTPIMNPTSLLTLLLFFVLQGLIYVACLVKLAEIRRQQVPPRTKLKLLENEEHLFDAGLYLGFAGTIVSLILVSLGISKFSLMAAYSSTSFGIVFVSIFKIFHLRHARRTLLLEAEATQVEPVRQTATPSLVVPS
;
A
#
# COMPACT_ATOMS: atom_id res chain seq x y z
N MET A 1 10.38 -28.72 41.75
CA MET A 1 11.05 -28.37 40.47
C MET A 1 10.24 -28.82 39.24
N MET A 2 9.77 -30.07 39.17
CA MET A 2 9.04 -30.62 38.01
C MET A 2 7.79 -29.81 37.58
N ASN A 3 7.00 -29.30 38.54
CA ASN A 3 5.80 -28.50 38.23
C ASN A 3 6.10 -27.13 37.56
N ARG A 4 7.27 -26.53 37.84
CA ARG A 4 7.67 -25.25 37.20
C ARG A 4 8.14 -25.44 35.77
N TRP A 5 8.81 -26.55 35.47
CA TRP A 5 9.18 -26.91 34.11
C TRP A 5 7.95 -27.24 33.26
N LEU A 6 6.97 -27.95 33.82
CA LEU A 6 5.68 -28.18 33.16
C LEU A 6 4.96 -26.86 32.85
N LEU A 7 4.89 -25.94 33.82
CA LEU A 7 4.32 -24.62 33.61
C LEU A 7 5.09 -23.81 32.57
N PHE A 8 6.43 -23.83 32.62
CA PHE A 8 7.29 -23.22 31.60
C PHE A 8 6.95 -23.72 30.19
N PHE A 9 6.97 -25.04 29.98
CA PHE A 9 6.68 -25.62 28.67
C PHE A 9 5.26 -25.33 28.23
N SER A 10 4.28 -25.38 29.14
CA SER A 10 2.88 -25.05 28.80
C SER A 10 2.72 -23.59 28.35
N CYS A 11 3.32 -22.63 29.06
CA CYS A 11 3.27 -21.22 28.69
C CYS A 11 4.07 -20.93 27.40
N ALA A 12 5.23 -21.57 27.23
CA ALA A 12 6.05 -21.40 26.04
C ALA A 12 5.34 -21.95 24.79
N ILE A 13 4.76 -23.16 24.87
CA ILE A 13 4.00 -23.77 23.77
C ILE A 13 2.77 -22.93 23.45
N LEU A 14 1.98 -22.55 24.45
CA LEU A 14 0.79 -21.72 24.23
C LEU A 14 1.14 -20.36 23.64
N GLY A 15 2.22 -19.72 24.12
CA GLY A 15 2.73 -18.47 23.57
C GLY A 15 3.14 -18.61 22.10
N LEU A 16 3.86 -19.68 21.76
CA LEU A 16 4.30 -19.95 20.39
C LEU A 16 3.12 -20.26 19.46
N VAL A 17 2.11 -20.99 19.94
CA VAL A 17 0.86 -21.24 19.20
C VAL A 17 0.12 -19.93 18.93
N MET A 18 0.02 -19.02 19.91
CA MET A 18 -0.60 -17.71 19.71
C MET A 18 0.15 -16.87 18.66
N LEU A 19 1.50 -16.89 18.69
CA LEU A 19 2.30 -16.21 17.66
C LEU A 19 2.07 -16.79 16.27
N LEU A 20 2.01 -18.12 16.17
CA LEU A 20 1.74 -18.80 14.92
C LEU A 20 0.34 -18.47 14.39
N CYS A 21 -0.67 -18.42 15.26
CA CYS A 21 -2.02 -18.00 14.90
C CYS A 21 -2.03 -16.56 14.37
N GLY A 22 -1.33 -15.63 15.02
CA GLY A 22 -1.21 -14.25 14.55
C GLY A 22 -0.50 -14.13 13.19
N LEU A 23 0.52 -14.95 12.95
CA LEU A 23 1.25 -14.98 11.68
C LEU A 23 0.42 -15.57 10.53
N LEU A 24 -0.50 -16.49 10.84
CA LEU A 24 -1.43 -17.10 9.88
C LEU A 24 -2.62 -16.19 9.53
N VAL A 25 -2.82 -15.04 10.18
CA VAL A 25 -3.88 -14.09 9.80
C VAL A 25 -3.37 -13.22 8.63
N PRO A 26 -3.91 -13.35 7.41
CA PRO A 26 -3.41 -12.66 6.22
C PRO A 26 -3.98 -11.24 6.10
N ILE A 27 -3.68 -10.40 7.10
CA ILE A 27 -4.08 -8.98 7.10
C ILE A 27 -2.88 -8.10 7.44
N HIS A 28 -2.75 -6.99 6.72
CA HIS A 28 -1.65 -6.04 6.87
C HIS A 28 -2.17 -4.61 6.92
N LEU A 29 -1.36 -3.70 7.46
CA LEU A 29 -1.72 -2.29 7.63
C LEU A 29 -1.73 -1.50 6.31
N ARG A 30 -0.78 -1.80 5.41
CA ARG A 30 -0.56 -1.07 4.15
C ARG A 30 -0.65 -1.94 2.90
N ALA A 31 -1.08 -3.19 3.06
CA ALA A 31 -1.13 -4.16 1.99
C ALA A 31 -2.38 -5.03 2.09
N VAL A 32 -2.85 -5.48 0.93
CA VAL A 32 -3.86 -6.51 0.83
C VAL A 32 -3.17 -7.82 0.49
N ASP A 33 -3.44 -8.87 1.26
CA ASP A 33 -2.93 -10.20 0.95
C ASP A 33 -3.72 -10.85 -0.19
N ALA A 34 -3.02 -11.59 -1.04
CA ALA A 34 -3.59 -12.34 -2.16
C ALA A 34 -4.74 -13.28 -1.76
N SER A 35 -4.68 -13.90 -0.57
CA SER A 35 -5.72 -14.82 -0.08
C SER A 35 -7.05 -14.13 0.19
N VAL A 36 -7.02 -12.87 0.64
CA VAL A 36 -8.23 -12.06 0.86
C VAL A 36 -8.89 -11.72 -0.48
N LEU A 37 -8.09 -11.38 -1.50
CA LEU A 37 -8.58 -11.16 -2.85
C LEU A 37 -9.17 -12.44 -3.46
N GLN A 38 -8.49 -13.58 -3.26
CA GLN A 38 -8.99 -14.88 -3.71
C GLN A 38 -10.36 -15.19 -3.09
N SER A 39 -10.53 -14.88 -1.80
CA SER A 39 -11.79 -15.09 -1.07
C SER A 39 -12.91 -14.20 -1.62
N ALA A 40 -12.63 -12.92 -1.89
CA ALA A 40 -13.56 -12.01 -2.55
C ALA A 40 -13.93 -12.47 -3.98
N GLY A 41 -12.99 -13.09 -4.68
CA GLY A 41 -13.09 -13.53 -6.07
C GLY A 41 -13.89 -14.81 -6.34
N ARG A 42 -14.13 -15.66 -5.33
CA ARG A 42 -14.62 -17.05 -5.48
C ARG A 42 -15.90 -17.20 -6.32
N LYS A 43 -16.81 -16.23 -6.32
CA LYS A 43 -18.11 -16.28 -7.03
C LYS A 43 -18.23 -15.31 -8.20
N SER A 44 -17.12 -14.71 -8.63
CA SER A 44 -17.12 -13.68 -9.67
C SER A 44 -16.58 -14.22 -11.00
N PRO A 45 -16.99 -13.63 -12.14
CA PRO A 45 -16.56 -14.11 -13.45
C PRO A 45 -15.04 -14.04 -13.58
N THR A 46 -14.46 -15.09 -14.16
CA THR A 46 -13.03 -15.12 -14.46
C THR A 46 -12.71 -14.23 -15.65
N LEU A 47 -11.44 -13.84 -15.80
CA LEU A 47 -10.98 -13.10 -16.98
C LEU A 47 -11.27 -13.85 -18.29
N VAL A 48 -11.16 -15.18 -18.26
CA VAL A 48 -11.41 -16.05 -19.41
C VAL A 48 -12.91 -16.06 -19.75
N ASP A 49 -13.80 -16.13 -18.76
CA ASP A 49 -15.25 -16.10 -18.99
C ASP A 49 -15.70 -14.75 -19.56
N GLN A 50 -15.11 -13.65 -19.09
CA GLN A 50 -15.38 -12.33 -19.67
C GLN A 50 -14.85 -12.23 -21.12
N GLY A 51 -13.68 -12.81 -21.40
CA GLY A 51 -13.16 -12.95 -22.77
C GLY A 51 -14.09 -13.75 -23.69
N LEU A 52 -14.62 -14.87 -23.20
CA LEU A 52 -15.59 -15.68 -23.95
C LEU A 52 -16.90 -14.93 -24.17
N THR A 53 -17.33 -14.13 -23.20
CA THR A 53 -18.52 -13.26 -23.34
C THR A 53 -18.30 -12.21 -24.43
N PHE A 54 -17.13 -11.56 -24.48
CA PHE A 54 -16.82 -10.62 -25.57
C PHE A 54 -16.67 -11.30 -26.93
N ALA A 55 -16.09 -12.50 -26.98
CA ALA A 55 -16.04 -13.30 -28.19
C ALA A 55 -17.46 -13.62 -28.70
N GLY A 56 -18.38 -14.03 -27.80
CA GLY A 56 -19.79 -14.27 -28.13
C GLY A 56 -20.55 -13.02 -28.58
N GLN A 57 -20.11 -11.82 -28.17
CA GLN A 57 -20.65 -10.52 -28.62
C GLN A 57 -19.99 -10.01 -29.91
N TYR A 58 -19.19 -10.82 -30.60
CA TYR A 58 -18.42 -10.42 -31.79
C TYR A 58 -17.45 -9.24 -31.54
N LYS A 59 -17.00 -9.03 -30.29
CA LYS A 59 -15.98 -8.04 -29.89
C LYS A 59 -14.60 -8.69 -29.83
N LEU A 60 -14.12 -9.12 -30.99
CA LEU A 60 -12.89 -9.89 -31.15
C LEU A 60 -11.64 -9.15 -30.61
N GLY A 61 -11.54 -7.84 -30.85
CA GLY A 61 -10.39 -7.04 -30.42
C GLY A 61 -10.25 -6.98 -28.90
N SER A 62 -11.37 -6.79 -28.19
CA SER A 62 -11.39 -6.79 -26.72
C SER A 62 -11.06 -8.18 -26.17
N ALA A 63 -11.61 -9.24 -26.77
CA ALA A 63 -11.30 -10.62 -26.39
C ALA A 63 -9.82 -10.97 -26.58
N GLN A 64 -9.18 -10.49 -27.66
CA GLN A 64 -7.74 -10.66 -27.88
C GLN A 64 -6.89 -10.00 -26.79
N LEU A 65 -7.23 -8.78 -26.34
CA LEU A 65 -6.50 -8.14 -25.24
C LEU A 65 -6.66 -8.90 -23.92
N LEU A 66 -7.87 -9.40 -23.61
CA LEU A 66 -8.08 -10.24 -22.42
C LEU A 66 -7.28 -11.55 -22.52
N PHE A 67 -7.19 -12.15 -23.70
CA PHE A 67 -6.39 -13.35 -23.94
C PHE A 67 -4.89 -13.09 -23.76
N HIS A 68 -4.35 -11.98 -24.29
CA HIS A 68 -2.96 -11.61 -24.06
C HIS A 68 -2.65 -11.34 -22.58
N ALA A 69 -3.56 -10.71 -21.85
CA ALA A 69 -3.41 -10.56 -20.41
C ALA A 69 -3.43 -11.91 -19.67
N ALA A 70 -4.33 -12.82 -20.06
CA ALA A 70 -4.39 -14.17 -19.53
C ALA A 70 -3.11 -14.97 -19.81
N GLN A 71 -2.48 -14.78 -20.98
CA GLN A 71 -1.18 -15.36 -21.31
C GLN A 71 -0.08 -14.79 -20.41
N ASN A 72 0.01 -13.46 -20.30
CA ASN A 72 1.02 -12.77 -19.50
C ASN A 72 0.95 -13.18 -18.02
N GLN A 73 -0.26 -13.41 -17.50
CA GLN A 73 -0.47 -13.82 -16.10
C GLN A 73 -0.50 -15.34 -15.90
N SER A 74 -0.33 -16.13 -16.98
CA SER A 74 -0.38 -17.60 -16.96
C SER A 74 -1.64 -18.17 -16.29
N LEU A 75 -2.81 -17.66 -16.69
CA LEU A 75 -4.10 -18.09 -16.14
C LEU A 75 -4.52 -19.48 -16.64
N PRO A 76 -5.23 -20.27 -15.81
CA PRO A 76 -5.82 -21.54 -16.23
C PRO A 76 -6.93 -21.31 -17.28
N ASN A 77 -7.26 -22.34 -18.06
CA ASN A 77 -8.31 -22.33 -19.10
C ASN A 77 -8.13 -21.32 -20.26
N ARG A 78 -6.97 -20.67 -20.39
CA ARG A 78 -6.67 -19.73 -21.48
C ARG A 78 -6.84 -20.33 -22.88
N GLU A 79 -6.62 -21.64 -23.03
CA GLU A 79 -6.74 -22.34 -24.31
C GLU A 79 -8.16 -22.30 -24.89
N LYS A 80 -9.19 -22.37 -24.02
CA LYS A 80 -10.59 -22.26 -24.45
C LYS A 80 -10.84 -20.92 -25.13
N LEU A 81 -10.39 -19.83 -24.52
CA LEU A 81 -10.50 -18.49 -25.10
C LEU A 81 -9.67 -18.36 -26.38
N GLY A 82 -8.45 -18.91 -26.40
CA GLY A 82 -7.61 -18.93 -27.59
C GLY A 82 -8.28 -19.62 -28.78
N SER A 83 -8.91 -20.78 -28.54
CA SER A 83 -9.66 -21.52 -29.58
C SER A 83 -10.89 -20.75 -30.08
N ALA A 84 -11.64 -20.11 -29.18
CA ALA A 84 -12.80 -19.30 -29.56
C ALA A 84 -12.40 -18.10 -30.43
N ILE A 85 -11.29 -17.43 -30.08
CA ILE A 85 -10.75 -16.31 -30.87
C ILE A 85 -10.24 -16.80 -32.23
N ALA A 86 -9.53 -17.92 -32.29
CA ALA A 86 -9.05 -18.49 -33.55
C ALA A 86 -10.22 -18.82 -34.48
N ASN A 87 -11.26 -19.49 -33.96
CA ASN A 87 -12.45 -19.83 -34.74
C ASN A 87 -13.16 -18.58 -35.28
N LEU A 88 -13.37 -17.55 -34.46
CA LEU A 88 -13.99 -16.30 -34.90
C LEU A 88 -13.15 -15.56 -35.94
N THR A 89 -11.82 -15.57 -35.78
CA THR A 89 -10.89 -14.95 -36.74
C THR A 89 -10.95 -15.64 -38.10
N THR A 90 -11.10 -16.98 -38.12
CA THR A 90 -11.28 -17.74 -39.38
C THR A 90 -12.64 -17.51 -40.04
N LEU A 91 -13.71 -17.36 -39.24
CA LEU A 91 -15.06 -17.19 -39.75
C LEU A 91 -15.30 -15.77 -40.29
N GLN A 92 -14.71 -14.75 -39.66
CA GLN A 92 -14.94 -13.35 -40.01
C GLN A 92 -13.62 -12.55 -39.94
N PRO A 93 -12.83 -12.49 -41.03
CA PRO A 93 -11.56 -11.78 -41.05
C PRO A 93 -11.73 -10.26 -40.84
N ASN A 94 -12.87 -9.68 -41.20
CA ASN A 94 -13.16 -8.26 -40.99
C ASN A 94 -13.15 -7.86 -39.50
N LEU A 95 -13.54 -8.77 -38.60
CA LEU A 95 -13.49 -8.52 -37.16
C LEU A 95 -12.07 -8.34 -36.63
N ALA A 96 -11.06 -8.92 -37.30
CA ALA A 96 -9.67 -8.77 -36.91
C ALA A 96 -9.18 -7.33 -37.12
N VAL A 97 -9.73 -6.63 -38.12
CA VAL A 97 -9.35 -5.25 -38.44
C VAL A 97 -10.04 -4.28 -37.49
N TRP A 98 -11.37 -4.36 -37.40
CA TRP A 98 -12.15 -3.40 -36.62
C TRP A 98 -12.21 -3.74 -35.13
N GLY A 99 -11.97 -5.00 -34.75
CA GLY A 99 -12.06 -5.48 -33.38
C GLY A 99 -13.48 -5.67 -32.85
N ALA A 100 -14.50 -5.28 -33.61
CA ALA A 100 -15.91 -5.48 -33.32
C ALA A 100 -16.71 -5.53 -34.63
N SER A 101 -17.90 -6.14 -34.61
CA SER A 101 -18.83 -6.15 -35.74
C SER A 101 -19.48 -4.77 -35.89
N GLU A 102 -19.05 -3.98 -36.87
CA GLU A 102 -19.56 -2.62 -37.10
C GLU A 102 -19.84 -2.35 -38.59
N PRO A 103 -20.97 -2.86 -39.12
CA PRO A 103 -21.27 -2.81 -40.55
C PRO A 103 -21.32 -1.38 -41.12
N ARG A 104 -21.74 -0.41 -40.30
CA ARG A 104 -21.83 1.00 -40.72
C ARG A 104 -20.46 1.61 -40.99
N LEU A 105 -19.48 1.34 -40.12
CA LEU A 105 -18.12 1.85 -40.28
C LEU A 105 -17.36 1.07 -41.36
N GLU A 106 -17.58 -0.23 -41.47
CA GLU A 106 -17.02 -1.08 -42.52
C GLU A 106 -17.40 -0.60 -43.93
N ASN A 107 -18.65 -0.16 -44.12
CA ASN A 107 -19.10 0.39 -45.40
C ASN A 107 -18.60 1.81 -45.67
N LEU A 108 -18.40 2.60 -44.61
CA LEU A 108 -18.02 4.01 -44.71
C LEU A 108 -16.51 4.20 -44.94
N LEU A 109 -15.70 3.42 -44.23
CA LEU A 109 -14.26 3.60 -44.13
C LEU A 109 -13.51 2.44 -44.77
N ARG A 110 -12.47 2.77 -45.54
CA ARG A 110 -11.53 1.74 -46.01
C ARG A 110 -10.67 1.26 -44.84
N ALA A 111 -10.79 -0.03 -44.53
CA ALA A 111 -9.98 -0.74 -43.55
C ALA A 111 -8.48 -0.44 -43.70
N GLY A 112 -7.82 -0.16 -42.58
CA GLY A 112 -6.36 -0.04 -42.48
C GLY A 112 -5.79 -1.15 -41.59
N PRO A 113 -4.56 -1.62 -41.82
CA PRO A 113 -3.92 -2.68 -41.03
C PRO A 113 -3.46 -2.23 -39.63
N ALA A 114 -3.94 -1.09 -39.12
CA ALA A 114 -3.39 -0.43 -37.95
C ALA A 114 -4.45 0.39 -37.18
N SER A 115 -3.98 1.08 -36.14
CA SER A 115 -4.76 1.86 -35.16
C SER A 115 -5.92 2.67 -35.75
N PHE A 116 -6.99 2.85 -34.97
CA PHE A 116 -8.17 3.58 -35.43
C PHE A 116 -7.83 5.03 -35.86
N THR A 117 -6.94 5.70 -35.12
CA THR A 117 -6.50 7.06 -35.46
C THR A 117 -5.81 7.11 -36.82
N GLU A 118 -4.95 6.14 -37.14
CA GLU A 118 -4.30 6.07 -38.46
C GLU A 118 -5.30 5.86 -39.60
N THR A 119 -6.36 5.09 -39.34
CA THR A 119 -7.45 4.88 -40.30
C THR A 119 -8.20 6.18 -40.60
N ILE A 120 -8.43 7.04 -39.58
CA ILE A 120 -9.08 8.35 -39.73
C ILE A 120 -8.14 9.42 -40.29
N LEU A 121 -6.83 9.32 -40.06
CA LEU A 121 -5.87 10.30 -40.60
C LEU A 121 -5.80 10.29 -42.14
N ARG A 122 -6.18 9.19 -42.79
CA ARG A 122 -6.26 9.09 -44.26
C ARG A 122 -7.32 10.06 -44.81
N LEU A 123 -6.94 10.87 -45.79
CA LEU A 123 -7.79 11.92 -46.37
C LEU A 123 -9.17 11.38 -46.80
N ASP A 124 -9.19 10.34 -47.63
CA ASP A 124 -10.42 9.72 -48.14
C ASP A 124 -11.38 9.29 -47.01
N ASN A 125 -10.83 8.71 -45.94
CA ASN A 125 -11.60 8.22 -44.81
C ASN A 125 -12.12 9.37 -43.94
N ARG A 126 -11.28 10.39 -43.72
CA ARG A 126 -11.65 11.59 -42.95
C ARG A 126 -12.77 12.36 -43.62
N GLU A 127 -12.70 12.58 -44.92
CA GLU A 127 -13.73 13.32 -45.66
C GLU A 127 -15.07 12.59 -45.63
N LYS A 128 -15.08 11.27 -45.86
CA LYS A 128 -16.30 10.45 -45.76
C LYS A 128 -16.88 10.45 -44.35
N ALA A 129 -16.04 10.32 -43.33
CA ALA A 129 -16.47 10.36 -41.94
C ALA A 129 -17.07 11.72 -41.58
N LEU A 130 -16.44 12.83 -41.99
CA LEU A 130 -16.97 14.17 -41.76
C LEU A 130 -18.30 14.39 -42.49
N GLN A 131 -18.42 13.98 -43.75
CA GLN A 131 -19.69 14.06 -44.49
C GLN A 131 -20.80 13.26 -43.80
N PHE A 132 -20.47 12.07 -43.30
CA PHE A 132 -21.41 11.25 -42.53
C PHE A 132 -21.83 11.94 -41.23
N LEU A 133 -20.88 12.51 -40.48
CA LEU A 133 -21.17 13.21 -39.22
C LEU A 133 -21.96 14.51 -39.45
N GLN A 134 -21.74 15.23 -40.55
CA GLN A 134 -22.51 16.42 -40.91
C GLN A 134 -23.99 16.10 -41.15
N ALA A 135 -24.29 14.90 -41.65
CA ALA A 135 -25.66 14.42 -41.83
C ALA A 135 -26.30 13.87 -40.54
N SER A 136 -25.57 13.82 -39.42
CA SER A 136 -26.10 13.29 -38.16
C SER A 136 -27.21 14.19 -37.58
N PRO A 137 -28.33 13.62 -37.10
CA PRO A 137 -29.36 14.37 -36.40
C PRO A 137 -29.00 14.69 -34.94
N ARG A 138 -27.86 14.22 -34.40
CA ARG A 138 -27.53 14.39 -32.98
C ARG A 138 -27.01 15.80 -32.70
N PRO A 139 -27.61 16.54 -31.75
CA PRO A 139 -27.17 17.90 -31.44
C PRO A 139 -25.74 17.93 -30.90
N SER A 140 -25.31 16.90 -30.17
CA SER A 140 -23.95 16.81 -29.65
C SER A 140 -22.89 16.69 -30.74
N VAL A 141 -23.19 15.96 -31.82
CA VAL A 141 -22.30 15.84 -32.98
C VAL A 141 -22.25 17.16 -33.76
N GLN A 142 -23.41 17.80 -33.98
CA GLN A 142 -23.47 19.08 -34.69
C GLN A 142 -22.71 20.20 -33.95
N GLU A 143 -22.87 20.27 -32.63
CA GLU A 143 -22.18 21.26 -31.81
C GLU A 143 -20.66 21.03 -31.79
N LEU A 144 -20.22 19.76 -31.76
CA LEU A 144 -18.81 19.40 -31.90
C LEU A 144 -18.26 19.78 -33.28
N LEU A 145 -19.01 19.55 -34.36
CA LEU A 145 -18.56 19.90 -35.72
C LEU A 145 -18.46 21.41 -35.95
N ARG A 146 -19.26 22.22 -35.25
CA ARG A 146 -19.11 23.69 -35.26
C ARG A 146 -17.76 24.14 -34.74
N CYS A 147 -17.13 23.38 -33.84
CA CYS A 147 -15.80 23.69 -33.33
C CYS A 147 -14.72 23.68 -34.44
N ARG A 148 -15.01 23.13 -35.63
CA ARG A 148 -14.11 23.19 -36.78
C ARG A 148 -13.83 24.61 -37.27
N SER A 149 -14.71 25.57 -37.01
CA SER A 149 -14.49 26.98 -37.37
C SER A 149 -13.67 27.76 -36.33
N LEU A 150 -13.23 27.12 -35.23
CA LEU A 150 -12.44 27.77 -34.21
C LEU A 150 -11.05 28.15 -34.74
N THR A 151 -10.64 29.38 -34.45
CA THR A 151 -9.33 29.94 -34.81
C THR A 151 -8.44 30.20 -33.59
N ASN A 152 -9.01 30.18 -32.39
CA ASN A 152 -8.35 30.44 -31.11
C ASN A 152 -7.87 29.17 -30.40
N THR A 153 -7.42 28.17 -31.17
CA THR A 153 -7.01 26.87 -30.62
C THR A 153 -5.62 26.94 -29.96
N VAL A 154 -5.39 26.11 -28.92
CA VAL A 154 -4.18 26.19 -28.06
C VAL A 154 -3.24 25.01 -28.24
N ILE A 155 -3.78 23.80 -28.18
CA ILE A 155 -3.08 22.51 -28.32
C ILE A 155 -3.03 22.11 -29.79
N PHE A 156 -4.16 22.24 -30.49
CA PHE A 156 -4.24 21.92 -31.92
C PHE A 156 -4.06 23.16 -32.80
N PRO A 157 -3.47 23.03 -33.99
CA PRO A 157 -3.59 24.05 -35.03
C PRO A 157 -5.03 24.08 -35.57
N ALA A 158 -5.54 25.28 -35.86
CA ALA A 158 -6.88 25.47 -36.42
C ALA A 158 -7.10 24.66 -37.72
N SER A 159 -8.31 24.19 -37.97
CA SER A 159 -8.65 23.36 -39.15
C SER A 159 -8.35 24.03 -40.49
N THR A 160 -8.38 25.37 -40.53
CA THR A 160 -8.08 26.16 -41.74
C THR A 160 -6.58 26.28 -42.04
N SER A 161 -5.71 25.86 -41.11
CA SER A 161 -4.26 25.84 -41.28
C SER A 161 -3.80 24.60 -42.05
N SER A 162 -2.63 24.68 -42.69
CA SER A 162 -1.97 23.54 -43.35
C SER A 162 -1.70 22.36 -42.40
N ALA A 163 -1.63 22.60 -41.09
CA ALA A 163 -1.46 21.58 -40.06
C ALA A 163 -2.79 21.15 -39.37
N GLY A 164 -3.94 21.71 -39.77
CA GLY A 164 -5.25 21.50 -39.11
C GLY A 164 -5.83 20.07 -39.21
N GLN A 165 -5.18 19.19 -39.95
CA GLN A 165 -5.61 17.80 -40.17
C GLN A 165 -5.72 16.99 -38.87
N ALA A 166 -4.87 17.27 -37.88
CA ALA A 166 -4.90 16.59 -36.59
C ALA A 166 -6.16 16.97 -35.78
N PHE A 167 -6.58 18.24 -35.87
CA PHE A 167 -7.80 18.71 -35.23
C PHE A 167 -9.05 18.11 -35.89
N ASP A 168 -9.11 18.14 -37.22
CA ASP A 168 -10.19 17.49 -37.99
C ASP A 168 -10.29 16.00 -37.68
N ALA A 169 -9.16 15.29 -37.56
CA ALA A 169 -9.14 13.88 -37.18
C ALA A 169 -9.64 13.65 -35.76
N ALA A 170 -9.22 14.46 -34.79
CA ALA A 170 -9.65 14.34 -33.40
C ALA A 170 -11.17 14.61 -33.25
N LEU A 171 -11.69 15.65 -33.90
CA LEU A 171 -13.13 15.93 -33.98
C LEU A 171 -13.90 14.77 -34.61
N THR A 172 -13.36 14.18 -35.68
CA THR A 172 -13.99 13.03 -36.35
C THR A 172 -14.05 11.80 -35.44
N ILE A 173 -12.94 11.48 -34.74
CA ILE A 173 -12.90 10.34 -33.81
C ILE A 173 -13.93 10.50 -32.70
N CYS A 174 -13.98 11.68 -32.08
CA CYS A 174 -14.95 11.99 -31.02
C CYS A 174 -16.39 11.99 -31.56
N GLY A 175 -16.62 12.57 -32.73
CA GLY A 175 -17.92 12.60 -33.39
C GLY A 175 -18.45 11.19 -33.71
N LEU A 176 -17.59 10.28 -34.18
CA LEU A 176 -17.97 8.89 -34.44
C LEU A 176 -18.34 8.14 -33.15
N LEU A 177 -17.64 8.38 -32.04
CA LEU A 177 -18.00 7.83 -30.74
C LEU A 177 -19.34 8.37 -30.22
N LEU A 178 -19.59 9.67 -30.38
CA LEU A 178 -20.86 10.31 -30.04
C LEU A 178 -21.99 9.76 -30.91
N GLU A 179 -21.78 9.60 -32.21
CA GLU A 179 -22.79 9.15 -33.16
C GLU A 179 -23.20 7.69 -32.93
N GLN A 180 -22.24 6.82 -32.59
CA GLN A 180 -22.53 5.42 -32.28
C GLN A 180 -23.06 5.22 -30.84
N GLY A 181 -23.11 6.28 -30.02
CA GLY A 181 -23.55 6.18 -28.63
C GLY A 181 -22.63 5.32 -27.76
N GLN A 182 -21.34 5.27 -28.10
CA GLN A 182 -20.35 4.43 -27.42
C GLN A 182 -19.74 5.12 -26.19
N MET A 183 -20.13 6.35 -25.88
CA MET A 183 -19.68 7.08 -24.69
C MET A 183 -20.75 7.09 -23.60
N ASN A 184 -20.29 7.05 -22.35
CA ASN A 184 -21.17 7.28 -21.21
C ASN A 184 -21.78 8.69 -21.30
N LYS A 185 -22.99 8.84 -20.76
CA LYS A 185 -23.73 10.10 -20.73
C LYS A 185 -22.93 11.21 -20.04
N GLY A 186 -22.24 10.92 -18.93
CA GLY A 186 -21.43 11.91 -18.21
C GLY A 186 -20.32 12.54 -19.06
N LEU A 187 -19.58 11.71 -19.79
CA LEU A 187 -18.51 12.16 -20.67
C LEU A 187 -19.07 12.88 -21.90
N SER A 188 -20.16 12.36 -22.49
CA SER A 188 -20.85 13.00 -23.61
C SER A 188 -21.37 14.40 -23.25
N ASP A 189 -21.97 14.55 -22.07
CA ASP A 189 -22.49 15.83 -21.58
C ASP A 189 -21.35 16.82 -21.29
N THR A 190 -20.22 16.33 -20.77
CA THR A 190 -19.00 17.15 -20.55
C THR A 190 -18.44 17.66 -21.88
N ILE A 191 -18.26 16.79 -22.88
CA ILE A 191 -17.77 17.16 -24.21
C ILE A 191 -18.73 18.16 -24.88
N LEU A 192 -20.04 17.95 -24.74
CA LEU A 192 -21.04 18.88 -25.28
C LEU A 192 -20.96 20.25 -24.62
N ALA A 193 -20.84 20.30 -23.29
CA ALA A 193 -20.68 21.55 -22.55
C ALA A 193 -19.41 22.29 -22.98
N GLU A 194 -18.29 21.59 -23.07
CA GLU A 194 -17.01 22.15 -23.51
C GLU A 194 -17.04 22.64 -24.97
N ALA A 195 -17.71 21.90 -25.86
CA ALA A 195 -17.92 22.31 -27.26
C ALA A 195 -18.76 23.58 -27.36
N SER A 196 -19.88 23.65 -26.63
CA SER A 196 -20.75 24.83 -26.62
C SER A 196 -20.06 26.06 -26.02
N ALA A 197 -19.24 25.87 -24.98
CA ALA A 197 -18.42 26.90 -24.36
C ALA A 197 -17.38 27.45 -25.34
N ALA A 198 -16.66 26.57 -26.03
CA ALA A 198 -15.67 26.94 -27.05
C ALA A 198 -16.30 27.72 -28.20
N ASN A 199 -17.45 27.27 -28.72
CA ASN A 199 -18.19 27.95 -29.79
C ASN A 199 -18.74 29.32 -29.35
N SER A 200 -18.99 29.51 -28.05
CA SER A 200 -19.41 30.78 -27.45
C SER A 200 -18.26 31.76 -27.18
N GLY A 201 -17.02 31.40 -27.54
CA GLY A 201 -15.83 32.23 -27.37
C GLY A 201 -15.07 32.04 -26.05
N GLN A 202 -15.41 31.02 -25.25
CA GLN A 202 -14.59 30.63 -24.10
C GLN A 202 -13.36 29.84 -24.54
N SER A 203 -12.47 29.51 -23.60
CA SER A 203 -11.24 28.77 -23.90
C SER A 203 -11.55 27.37 -24.48
N PRO A 204 -11.05 27.00 -25.67
CA PRO A 204 -11.23 25.67 -26.25
C PRO A 204 -10.30 24.61 -25.61
N GLN A 205 -9.40 25.02 -24.72
CA GLN A 205 -8.37 24.13 -24.16
C GLN A 205 -8.90 22.84 -23.50
N PRO A 206 -9.98 22.84 -22.68
CA PRO A 206 -10.50 21.61 -22.09
C PRO A 206 -11.01 20.61 -23.15
N LEU A 207 -11.73 21.11 -24.15
CA LEU A 207 -12.21 20.32 -25.29
C LEU A 207 -11.02 19.73 -26.05
N GLU A 208 -10.03 20.56 -26.37
CA GLU A 208 -8.83 20.11 -27.09
C GLU A 208 -8.06 19.03 -26.33
N GLN A 209 -8.02 19.09 -25.00
CA GLN A 209 -7.37 18.07 -24.19
C GLN A 209 -8.12 16.73 -24.26
N ASN A 210 -9.45 16.75 -24.14
CA ASN A 210 -10.29 15.56 -24.30
C ASN A 210 -10.18 14.95 -25.70
N LEU A 211 -10.19 15.79 -26.74
CA LEU A 211 -9.98 15.37 -28.13
C LEU A 211 -8.61 14.74 -28.35
N MET A 212 -7.57 15.33 -27.75
CA MET A 212 -6.21 14.80 -27.80
C MET A 212 -6.12 13.44 -27.11
N ASP A 213 -6.74 13.27 -25.94
CA ASP A 213 -6.72 12.02 -25.20
C ASP A 213 -7.43 10.91 -25.98
N LEU A 214 -8.62 11.18 -26.54
CA LEU A 214 -9.34 10.24 -27.42
C LEU A 214 -8.52 9.86 -28.66
N MET A 215 -7.91 10.84 -29.32
CA MET A 215 -7.05 10.57 -30.48
C MET A 215 -5.84 9.71 -30.10
N SER A 216 -5.24 9.95 -28.92
CA SER A 216 -4.09 9.16 -28.44
C SER A 216 -4.46 7.73 -28.06
N LEU A 217 -5.65 7.51 -27.51
CA LEU A 217 -6.19 6.18 -27.26
C LEU A 217 -6.46 5.44 -28.58
N GLY A 218 -7.04 6.12 -29.56
CA GLY A 218 -7.29 5.57 -30.91
C GLY A 218 -6.01 5.18 -31.66
N GLN A 219 -4.83 5.71 -31.28
CA GLN A 219 -3.53 5.28 -31.84
C GLN A 219 -3.05 3.93 -31.29
N ARG A 220 -3.57 3.50 -30.14
CA ARG A 220 -3.17 2.25 -29.48
C ARG A 220 -4.18 1.11 -29.64
N PHE A 221 -5.40 1.45 -30.06
CA PHE A 221 -6.51 0.50 -30.14
C PHE A 221 -7.12 0.45 -31.55
N ASN A 222 -7.69 -0.69 -31.91
CA ASN A 222 -8.69 -0.76 -32.99
C ASN A 222 -10.04 -0.21 -32.51
N TRP A 223 -11.01 -0.02 -33.41
CA TRP A 223 -12.30 0.59 -33.05
C TRP A 223 -13.03 -0.16 -31.93
N GLY A 224 -13.12 -1.49 -32.01
CA GLY A 224 -13.83 -2.30 -31.02
C GLY A 224 -13.21 -2.26 -29.63
N GLN A 225 -11.87 -2.29 -29.55
CA GLN A 225 -11.13 -2.10 -28.29
C GLN A 225 -11.32 -0.68 -27.78
N PHE A 226 -11.22 0.32 -28.65
CA PHE A 226 -11.35 1.74 -28.31
C PHE A 226 -12.73 2.06 -27.75
N ALA A 227 -13.80 1.67 -28.45
CA ALA A 227 -15.18 1.84 -28.00
C ALA A 227 -15.45 1.10 -26.67
N SER A 228 -14.95 -0.15 -26.54
CA SER A 228 -15.09 -0.91 -25.29
C SER A 228 -14.36 -0.24 -24.12
N PHE A 229 -13.21 0.39 -24.37
CA PHE A 229 -12.40 1.04 -23.33
C PHE A 229 -12.98 2.39 -22.90
N VAL A 230 -13.47 3.19 -23.85
CA VAL A 230 -14.03 4.53 -23.57
C VAL A 230 -15.45 4.45 -23.00
N GLY A 231 -16.26 3.46 -23.41
CA GLY A 231 -17.65 3.33 -22.98
C GLY A 231 -17.94 3.42 -21.48
N PRO A 232 -17.16 2.78 -20.58
CA PRO A 232 -17.41 2.89 -19.14
C PRO A 232 -16.93 4.21 -18.51
N ILE A 233 -16.17 5.04 -19.21
CA ILE A 233 -15.57 6.26 -18.66
C ILE A 233 -16.63 7.36 -18.56
N SER A 234 -16.81 7.92 -17.36
CA SER A 234 -17.84 8.93 -17.08
C SER A 234 -17.31 10.35 -17.05
N ASP A 235 -16.00 10.54 -16.80
CA ASP A 235 -15.41 11.84 -16.47
C ASP A 235 -14.18 12.12 -17.33
N ALA A 236 -13.97 13.40 -17.68
CA ALA A 236 -12.83 13.87 -18.45
C ALA A 236 -11.48 13.62 -17.74
N GLU A 237 -11.43 13.77 -16.42
CA GLU A 237 -10.21 13.51 -15.64
C GLU A 237 -9.81 12.03 -15.70
N THR A 238 -10.78 11.12 -15.54
CA THR A 238 -10.57 9.68 -15.66
C THR A 238 -10.07 9.31 -17.06
N LEU A 239 -10.65 9.92 -18.10
CA LEU A 239 -10.19 9.76 -19.48
C LEU A 239 -8.73 10.19 -19.64
N HIS A 240 -8.37 11.37 -19.14
CA HIS A 240 -7.02 11.91 -19.22
C HIS A 240 -5.99 11.02 -18.51
N LEU A 241 -6.30 10.57 -17.30
CA LEU A 241 -5.41 9.70 -16.52
C LEU A 241 -5.20 8.35 -17.22
N LEU A 242 -6.26 7.72 -17.73
CA LEU A 242 -6.14 6.44 -18.43
C LEU A 242 -5.45 6.59 -19.79
N ALA A 243 -5.70 7.65 -20.55
CA ALA A 243 -5.00 7.94 -21.80
C ALA A 243 -3.49 8.08 -21.56
N ASN A 244 -3.09 8.79 -20.51
CA ASN A 244 -1.69 8.87 -20.07
C ASN A 244 -1.08 7.49 -19.78
N GLN A 245 -1.80 6.62 -19.06
CA GLN A 245 -1.31 5.28 -18.75
C GLN A 245 -1.19 4.42 -20.02
N VAL A 246 -2.18 4.45 -20.90
CA VAL A 246 -2.18 3.73 -22.19
C VAL A 246 -1.00 4.15 -23.08
N ARG A 247 -0.67 5.45 -23.13
CA ARG A 247 0.49 5.94 -23.89
C ARG A 247 1.80 5.30 -23.44
N ASN A 248 1.95 5.07 -22.15
CA ASN A 248 3.15 4.53 -21.50
C ASN A 248 3.13 3.00 -21.34
N ALA A 249 1.96 2.36 -21.44
CA ALA A 249 1.76 0.98 -21.04
C ALA A 249 2.36 -0.08 -21.97
N ASN A 250 2.87 0.25 -23.16
CA ASN A 250 3.53 -0.67 -24.13
C ASN A 250 3.12 -2.16 -23.98
N SER A 251 3.97 -3.01 -23.37
CA SER A 251 3.72 -4.45 -23.18
C SER A 251 2.68 -4.82 -22.11
N GLN A 252 2.35 -3.88 -21.21
CA GLN A 252 1.35 -4.00 -20.14
C GLN A 252 -0.03 -3.48 -20.56
N LEU A 253 -0.20 -2.99 -21.79
CA LEU A 253 -1.50 -2.53 -22.32
C LEU A 253 -2.62 -3.57 -22.17
N PRO A 254 -2.41 -4.88 -22.47
CA PRO A 254 -3.45 -5.89 -22.25
C PRO A 254 -3.88 -6.01 -20.78
N THR A 255 -2.92 -5.86 -19.86
CA THR A 255 -3.17 -5.90 -18.41
C THR A 255 -4.00 -4.71 -17.96
N LEU A 256 -3.66 -3.50 -18.41
CA LEU A 256 -4.43 -2.29 -18.12
C LEU A 256 -5.86 -2.38 -18.65
N PHE A 257 -6.01 -2.78 -19.91
CA PHE A 257 -7.32 -2.96 -20.53
C PHE A 257 -8.16 -3.99 -19.76
N SER A 258 -7.55 -5.12 -19.40
CA SER A 258 -8.21 -6.18 -18.61
C SER A 258 -8.63 -5.70 -17.23
N ALA A 259 -7.78 -4.93 -16.55
CA ALA A 259 -8.10 -4.40 -15.23
C ALA A 259 -9.31 -3.45 -15.29
N VAL A 260 -9.38 -2.57 -16.30
CA VAL A 260 -10.53 -1.65 -16.50
C VAL A 260 -11.82 -2.41 -16.83
N GLN A 261 -11.76 -3.40 -17.73
CA GLN A 261 -12.95 -4.17 -18.11
C GLN A 261 -13.46 -5.07 -16.98
N LEU A 262 -12.56 -5.66 -16.21
CA LEU A 262 -12.90 -6.61 -15.16
C LEU A 262 -13.32 -5.88 -13.87
N SER A 263 -12.75 -4.71 -13.56
CA SER A 263 -13.19 -3.88 -12.44
C SER A 263 -14.58 -3.28 -12.68
N GLY A 264 -14.90 -2.94 -13.94
CA GLY A 264 -16.13 -2.22 -14.29
C GLY A 264 -16.19 -0.78 -13.78
N ASN A 265 -15.14 -0.29 -13.12
CA ASN A 265 -15.01 1.10 -12.69
C ASN A 265 -13.63 1.65 -13.12
N PRO A 266 -13.57 2.42 -14.23
CA PRO A 266 -12.32 2.98 -14.73
C PRO A 266 -11.71 4.03 -13.79
N ALA A 267 -12.54 4.77 -13.03
CA ALA A 267 -12.08 5.83 -12.14
C ALA A 267 -11.22 5.26 -10.99
N ASP A 268 -11.64 4.14 -10.40
CA ASP A 268 -10.89 3.48 -9.33
C ASP A 268 -9.54 2.95 -9.84
N VAL A 269 -9.50 2.42 -11.07
CA VAL A 269 -8.26 1.97 -11.72
C VAL A 269 -7.31 3.15 -11.96
N ALA A 270 -7.83 4.27 -12.48
CA ALA A 270 -7.05 5.48 -12.72
C ALA A 270 -6.46 6.02 -11.41
N LYS A 271 -7.28 6.10 -10.34
CA LYS A 271 -6.85 6.51 -9.00
C LYS A 271 -5.76 5.60 -8.44
N TYR A 272 -5.94 4.29 -8.54
CA TYR A 272 -4.97 3.31 -8.07
C TYR A 272 -3.61 3.47 -8.79
N LEU A 273 -3.63 3.66 -10.10
CA LEU A 273 -2.43 3.85 -10.90
C LEU A 273 -1.73 5.19 -10.63
N LEU A 274 -2.47 6.23 -10.27
CA LEU A 274 -1.90 7.50 -9.81
C LEU A 274 -1.14 7.31 -8.49
N ASN A 275 -1.68 6.50 -7.57
CA ASN A 275 -1.10 6.25 -6.26
C ASN A 275 0.15 5.34 -6.28
N PHE A 276 0.18 4.34 -7.18
CA PHE A 276 1.18 3.27 -7.16
C PHE A 276 2.02 3.15 -8.46
N GLY A 277 1.72 3.92 -9.50
CA GLY A 277 2.50 3.97 -10.74
C GLY A 277 2.73 2.60 -11.38
N GLN A 278 4.00 2.29 -11.66
CA GLN A 278 4.41 1.02 -12.30
C GLN A 278 4.15 -0.19 -11.40
N THR A 279 4.30 -0.05 -10.08
CA THR A 279 3.99 -1.14 -9.14
C THR A 279 2.50 -1.43 -9.12
N GLY A 280 1.65 -0.39 -9.30
CA GLY A 280 0.21 -0.55 -9.44
C GLY A 280 -0.19 -1.42 -10.63
N LEU A 281 0.45 -1.28 -11.79
CA LEU A 281 0.16 -2.13 -12.96
C LEU A 281 0.53 -3.61 -12.72
N GLN A 282 1.60 -3.87 -11.98
CA GLN A 282 1.98 -5.23 -11.61
C GLN A 282 0.99 -5.84 -10.61
N ASP A 283 0.60 -5.06 -9.60
CA ASP A 283 -0.40 -5.45 -8.59
C ASP A 283 -1.76 -5.72 -9.25
N LEU A 284 -2.19 -4.86 -10.18
CA LEU A 284 -3.40 -5.09 -10.99
C LEU A 284 -3.28 -6.35 -11.83
N GLY A 285 -2.16 -6.58 -12.50
CA GLY A 285 -1.94 -7.80 -13.28
C GLY A 285 -2.02 -9.07 -12.45
N ALA A 286 -1.39 -9.09 -11.28
CA ALA A 286 -1.49 -10.20 -10.35
C ALA A 286 -2.93 -10.37 -9.81
N SER A 287 -3.65 -9.28 -9.60
CA SER A 287 -5.05 -9.32 -9.14
C SER A 287 -6.02 -9.95 -10.14
N LEU A 288 -5.70 -9.95 -11.45
CA LEU A 288 -6.52 -10.61 -12.48
C LEU A 288 -6.68 -12.13 -12.23
N ARG A 289 -5.78 -12.74 -11.46
CA ARG A 289 -5.87 -14.15 -11.04
C ARG A 289 -7.03 -14.41 -10.07
N PHE A 290 -7.52 -13.37 -9.39
CA PHE A 290 -8.54 -13.46 -8.35
C PHE A 290 -9.92 -13.01 -8.84
N ASN A 291 -10.18 -13.06 -10.15
CA ASN A 291 -11.47 -12.75 -10.78
C ASN A 291 -11.96 -11.30 -10.55
N ALA A 292 -13.13 -10.97 -11.06
CA ALA A 292 -13.62 -9.58 -11.07
C ALA A 292 -13.78 -8.93 -9.69
N ASN A 293 -14.31 -9.66 -8.72
CA ASN A 293 -14.49 -9.11 -7.39
C ASN A 293 -13.16 -8.99 -6.63
N GLY A 294 -12.16 -9.82 -6.94
CA GLY A 294 -10.82 -9.66 -6.38
C GLY A 294 -10.17 -8.35 -6.84
N VAL A 295 -10.28 -8.01 -8.13
CA VAL A 295 -9.80 -6.71 -8.64
C VAL A 295 -10.54 -5.55 -7.99
N LYS A 296 -11.88 -5.63 -7.91
CA LYS A 296 -12.70 -4.60 -7.25
C LYS A 296 -12.32 -4.40 -5.77
N GLU A 297 -12.05 -5.48 -5.05
CA GLU A 297 -11.66 -5.41 -3.64
C GLU A 297 -10.27 -4.78 -3.47
N LEU A 298 -9.32 -5.08 -4.37
CA LEU A 298 -8.00 -4.41 -4.37
C LEU A 298 -8.15 -2.90 -4.58
N LEU A 299 -8.93 -2.51 -5.59
CA LEU A 299 -9.18 -1.11 -5.90
C LEU A 299 -9.92 -0.37 -4.78
N LYS A 300 -10.91 -1.02 -4.15
CA LYS A 300 -11.66 -0.48 -3.01
C LYS A 300 -10.76 -0.24 -1.81
N ARG A 301 -9.80 -1.15 -1.55
CA ARG A 301 -8.85 -1.01 -0.45
C ARG A 301 -7.73 -0.01 -0.74
N ASP A 302 -7.45 0.29 -2.01
CA ASP A 302 -6.44 1.25 -2.46
C ASP A 302 -5.07 1.03 -1.79
N GLN A 303 -4.67 -0.24 -1.72
CA GLN A 303 -3.46 -0.72 -1.06
C GLN A 303 -2.66 -1.63 -1.99
N ARG A 304 -1.37 -1.81 -1.71
CA ARG A 304 -0.50 -2.67 -2.52
C ARG A 304 -0.85 -4.14 -2.33
N LEU A 305 -0.67 -4.93 -3.39
CA LEU A 305 -0.83 -6.37 -3.31
C LEU A 305 0.42 -6.99 -2.67
N TYR A 306 0.22 -7.75 -1.61
CA TYR A 306 1.27 -8.57 -1.01
C TYR A 306 1.03 -10.04 -1.34
N ASN A 307 2.08 -10.70 -1.81
CA ASN A 307 2.08 -12.14 -2.08
C ASN A 307 3.18 -12.80 -1.25
N SER A 308 2.80 -13.55 -0.23
CA SER A 308 3.71 -14.12 0.76
C SER A 308 4.16 -15.54 0.39
N ASN A 309 5.21 -15.65 -0.42
CA ASN A 309 5.81 -16.94 -0.80
C ASN A 309 6.23 -17.87 0.36
N PRO A 310 6.77 -17.41 1.52
CA PRO A 310 7.17 -18.32 2.60
C PRO A 310 5.98 -18.81 3.43
N LEU A 311 4.93 -17.99 3.57
CA LEU A 311 3.74 -18.32 4.35
C LEU A 311 2.91 -19.39 3.63
N HIS A 312 2.81 -19.31 2.29
CA HIS A 312 2.15 -20.34 1.49
C HIS A 312 2.74 -21.75 1.69
N ARG A 313 4.06 -21.88 1.87
CA ARG A 313 4.70 -23.18 2.18
C ARG A 313 4.33 -23.75 3.55
N LEU A 314 4.07 -22.88 4.54
CA LEU A 314 3.61 -23.32 5.86
C LEU A 314 2.12 -23.70 5.84
N VAL A 315 1.34 -23.02 5.01
CA VAL A 315 -0.10 -23.23 4.84
C VAL A 315 -0.42 -24.52 4.07
N GLU A 316 0.53 -25.11 3.34
CA GLU A 316 0.36 -26.42 2.69
C GLU A 316 0.18 -27.58 3.68
N TYR A 317 0.56 -27.41 4.96
CA TYR A 317 0.40 -28.41 6.00
C TYR A 317 -0.91 -28.18 6.79
N ASP A 318 -1.80 -29.17 6.79
CA ASP A 318 -2.98 -29.19 7.66
C ASP A 318 -2.54 -29.52 9.11
N PRO A 319 -3.04 -28.84 10.17
CA PRO A 319 -4.24 -28.01 10.27
C PRO A 319 -4.08 -26.52 9.91
N PHE A 320 -2.89 -26.05 9.53
CA PHE A 320 -2.62 -24.62 9.31
C PHE A 320 -3.36 -24.08 8.08
N ALA A 321 -3.54 -24.91 7.06
CA ALA A 321 -4.37 -24.62 5.89
C ALA A 321 -5.79 -24.17 6.27
N SER A 322 -6.45 -25.01 7.06
CA SER A 322 -7.85 -24.82 7.46
C SER A 322 -8.03 -23.52 8.25
N PHE A 323 -7.13 -23.25 9.20
CA PHE A 323 -7.16 -21.99 9.97
C PHE A 323 -6.87 -20.77 9.09
N PHE A 324 -5.89 -20.85 8.18
CA PHE A 324 -5.51 -19.74 7.31
C PHE A 324 -6.65 -19.31 6.38
N TYR A 325 -7.31 -20.26 5.71
CA TYR A 325 -8.43 -19.94 4.82
C TYR A 325 -9.66 -19.46 5.60
N PHE A 326 -9.92 -20.03 6.78
CA PHE A 326 -10.94 -19.50 7.68
C PHE A 326 -10.65 -18.05 8.06
N ALA A 327 -9.42 -17.75 8.49
CA ALA A 327 -9.00 -16.39 8.83
C ALA A 327 -9.11 -15.44 7.63
N ALA A 328 -8.74 -15.88 6.42
CA ALA A 328 -8.85 -15.09 5.19
C ALA A 328 -10.30 -14.67 4.88
N ASP A 329 -11.26 -15.58 5.03
CA ASP A 329 -12.68 -15.30 4.83
C ASP A 329 -13.19 -14.24 5.85
N TYR A 330 -12.75 -14.31 7.11
CA TYR A 330 -13.07 -13.29 8.12
C TYR A 330 -12.34 -11.95 7.88
N CYS A 331 -11.09 -11.97 7.40
CA CYS A 331 -10.34 -10.79 7.00
C CYS A 331 -10.97 -10.02 5.83
N TRP A 332 -11.71 -10.73 4.98
CA TRP A 332 -12.50 -10.11 3.93
C TRP A 332 -13.73 -9.39 4.51
N LEU A 333 -14.48 -10.04 5.41
CA LEU A 333 -15.72 -9.52 5.98
C LEU A 333 -15.52 -8.39 7.02
N MET A 334 -14.56 -8.56 7.93
CA MET A 334 -14.31 -7.64 9.05
C MET A 334 -12.81 -7.32 9.19
N PRO A 335 -12.23 -6.52 8.28
CA PRO A 335 -10.79 -6.30 8.23
C PRO A 335 -10.22 -5.64 9.50
N THR A 336 -10.96 -4.69 10.09
CA THR A 336 -10.55 -4.00 11.31
C THR A 336 -10.50 -4.95 12.51
N PHE A 337 -11.50 -5.81 12.65
CA PHE A 337 -11.55 -6.80 13.72
C PHE A 337 -10.41 -7.83 13.59
N SER A 338 -10.18 -8.37 12.39
CA SER A 338 -9.08 -9.31 12.15
C SER A 338 -7.71 -8.71 12.46
N LEU A 339 -7.52 -7.43 12.16
CA LEU A 339 -6.29 -6.71 12.47
C LEU A 339 -6.09 -6.54 13.99
N VAL A 340 -7.15 -6.16 14.72
CA VAL A 340 -7.12 -6.09 16.20
C VAL A 340 -6.84 -7.46 16.80
N MET A 341 -7.48 -8.52 16.28
CA MET A 341 -7.25 -9.89 16.73
C MET A 341 -5.81 -10.36 16.48
N LYS A 342 -5.24 -10.05 15.32
CA LYS A 342 -3.83 -10.33 15.02
C LYS A 342 -2.90 -9.69 16.06
N TRP A 343 -3.13 -8.43 16.39
CA TRP A 343 -2.34 -7.74 17.42
C TRP A 343 -2.57 -8.29 18.82
N CYS A 344 -3.81 -8.69 19.15
CA CYS A 344 -4.10 -9.36 20.41
C CYS A 344 -3.36 -10.70 20.52
N PHE A 345 -3.28 -11.49 19.44
CA PHE A 345 -2.50 -12.73 19.43
C PHE A 345 -1.01 -12.49 19.63
N TYR A 346 -0.44 -11.47 18.99
CA TYR A 346 0.96 -11.10 19.20
C TYR A 346 1.23 -10.60 20.62
N LEU A 347 0.33 -9.80 21.20
CA LEU A 347 0.44 -9.31 22.57
C LEU A 347 0.32 -10.46 23.57
N CYS A 348 -0.68 -11.34 23.41
CA CYS A 348 -0.87 -12.51 24.27
C CYS A 348 0.31 -13.49 24.15
N GLY A 349 0.80 -13.74 22.93
CA GLY A 349 1.99 -14.56 22.69
C GLY A 349 3.24 -13.99 23.37
N GLY A 350 3.50 -12.70 23.21
CA GLY A 350 4.61 -12.01 23.89
C GLY A 350 4.49 -12.05 25.41
N PHE A 351 3.28 -11.87 25.95
CA PHE A 351 3.01 -11.94 27.39
C PHE A 351 3.23 -13.35 27.96
N LEU A 352 2.75 -14.40 27.29
CA LEU A 352 2.95 -15.79 27.69
C LEU A 352 4.42 -16.20 27.64
N LEU A 353 5.17 -15.73 26.63
CA LEU A 353 6.61 -15.92 26.57
C LEU A 353 7.34 -15.19 27.71
N ALA A 354 6.89 -13.99 28.08
CA ALA A 354 7.43 -13.27 29.24
C ALA A 354 7.23 -14.05 30.54
N ILE A 355 6.04 -14.65 30.72
CA ILE A 355 5.70 -15.53 31.84
C ILE A 355 6.56 -16.80 31.81
N ALA A 356 6.79 -17.41 30.64
CA ALA A 356 7.67 -18.57 30.52
C ALA A 356 9.10 -18.21 30.99
N VAL A 357 9.66 -17.10 30.50
CA VAL A 357 10.99 -16.63 30.96
C VAL A 357 11.00 -16.36 32.47
N HIS A 358 9.90 -15.86 33.04
CA HIS A 358 9.77 -15.71 34.48
C HIS A 358 9.89 -17.05 35.23
N PHE A 359 9.27 -18.12 34.73
CA PHE A 359 9.39 -19.44 35.35
C PHE A 359 10.78 -20.06 35.23
N LEU A 360 11.59 -19.63 34.24
CA LEU A 360 12.97 -20.06 34.06
C LEU A 360 13.93 -19.42 35.10
N LYS A 361 13.54 -18.31 35.73
CA LYS A 361 14.38 -17.66 36.76
C LYS A 361 14.55 -18.56 37.99
N PRO A 362 15.74 -18.60 38.62
CA PRO A 362 15.99 -19.42 39.81
C PRO A 362 14.95 -19.19 40.90
N VAL A 363 14.66 -20.23 41.71
CA VAL A 363 13.78 -20.09 42.88
C VAL A 363 14.39 -19.02 43.79
N PRO A 364 13.64 -17.95 44.12
CA PRO A 364 14.14 -16.95 45.03
C PRO A 364 14.45 -17.60 46.37
N SER A 365 15.67 -17.42 46.85
CA SER A 365 16.14 -17.99 48.12
C SER A 365 15.23 -17.52 49.27
N GLY A 366 15.17 -18.23 50.40
CA GLY A 366 14.34 -17.82 51.55
C GLY A 366 14.60 -16.38 52.04
N LEU A 367 15.79 -15.84 51.74
CA LEU A 367 16.25 -14.47 51.99
C LEU A 367 15.63 -13.41 51.05
N GLU A 368 15.02 -13.81 49.92
CA GLU A 368 14.44 -12.92 48.91
C GLU A 368 12.91 -12.75 49.02
N LYS A 369 12.27 -13.48 49.93
CA LYS A 369 10.84 -13.33 50.25
C LYS A 369 10.43 -11.90 50.66
N PRO A 370 11.21 -11.12 51.44
CA PRO A 370 10.87 -9.72 51.76
C PRO A 370 11.14 -8.73 50.61
N LEU A 371 11.81 -9.17 49.53
CA LEU A 371 12.11 -8.34 48.35
C LEU A 371 10.98 -8.36 47.30
N HIS A 372 9.98 -9.24 47.46
CA HIS A 372 8.90 -9.39 46.48
C HIS A 372 7.74 -8.43 46.75
N VAL A 373 7.48 -7.53 45.81
CA VAL A 373 6.33 -6.61 45.84
C VAL A 373 5.23 -7.15 44.93
N ARG A 374 4.07 -7.44 45.50
CA ARG A 374 2.93 -8.03 44.78
C ARG A 374 2.48 -7.12 43.63
N GLY A 375 2.34 -7.66 42.42
CA GLY A 375 1.80 -6.97 41.24
C GLY A 375 2.81 -6.30 40.30
N ILE A 376 4.06 -6.08 40.73
CA ILE A 376 5.08 -5.44 39.87
C ILE A 376 5.57 -6.39 38.75
N HIS A 377 5.51 -7.70 38.97
CA HIS A 377 5.88 -8.70 37.97
C HIS A 377 4.98 -8.63 36.71
N VAL A 378 3.68 -8.41 36.90
CA VAL A 378 2.70 -8.27 35.80
C VAL A 378 3.01 -7.02 34.96
N ALA A 379 3.38 -5.90 35.61
CA ALA A 379 3.76 -4.69 34.89
C ALA A 379 4.99 -4.88 34.00
N ARG A 380 6.00 -5.64 34.47
CA ARG A 380 7.18 -5.99 33.68
C ARG A 380 6.84 -6.89 32.49
N GLU A 381 5.96 -7.86 32.68
CA GLU A 381 5.52 -8.78 31.63
C GLU A 381 4.70 -8.07 30.55
N ILE A 382 3.80 -7.15 30.93
CA ILE A 382 3.06 -6.30 29.99
C ILE A 382 4.03 -5.40 29.19
N LEU A 383 5.02 -4.81 29.85
CA LEU A 383 6.00 -3.95 29.20
C LEU A 383 6.86 -4.72 28.19
N PHE A 384 7.26 -5.94 28.53
CA PHE A 384 7.92 -6.85 27.60
C PHE A 384 7.01 -7.20 26.42
N ALA A 385 5.75 -7.57 26.68
CA ALA A 385 4.79 -7.91 25.64
C ALA A 385 4.55 -6.75 24.66
N LEU A 386 4.49 -5.52 25.17
CA LEU A 386 4.34 -4.32 24.34
C LEU A 386 5.58 -4.05 23.47
N GLY A 387 6.78 -4.19 24.05
CA GLY A 387 8.02 -4.07 23.28
C GLY A 387 8.16 -5.16 22.22
N PHE A 388 7.77 -6.39 22.56
CA PHE A 388 7.74 -7.51 21.63
C PHE A 388 6.74 -7.27 20.50
N LEU A 389 5.52 -6.79 20.82
CA LEU A 389 4.50 -6.43 19.83
C LEU A 389 5.02 -5.38 18.84
N LEU A 390 5.70 -4.34 19.33
CA LEU A 390 6.28 -3.30 18.48
C LEU A 390 7.29 -3.88 17.48
N VAL A 391 8.20 -4.73 17.96
CA VAL A 391 9.23 -5.36 17.13
C VAL A 391 8.61 -6.31 16.11
N ILE A 392 7.64 -7.15 16.51
CA ILE A 392 7.03 -8.11 15.59
C ILE A 392 6.17 -7.43 14.53
N ILE A 393 5.47 -6.34 14.86
CA ILE A 393 4.75 -5.52 13.87
C ILE A 393 5.75 -5.00 12.82
N LEU A 394 6.89 -4.46 13.23
CA LEU A 394 7.90 -3.96 12.29
C LEU A 394 8.45 -5.06 11.37
N LEU A 395 8.67 -6.26 11.91
CA LEU A 395 9.22 -7.40 11.15
C LEU A 395 8.20 -8.05 10.21
N THR A 396 6.91 -8.03 10.57
CA THR A 396 5.86 -8.77 9.85
C THR A 396 5.03 -7.91 8.91
N GLU A 397 5.00 -6.59 9.08
CA GLU A 397 4.19 -5.70 8.26
C GLU A 397 4.94 -5.23 7.00
N PRO A 398 4.51 -5.67 5.80
CA PRO A 398 5.14 -5.27 4.55
C PRO A 398 4.84 -3.80 4.21
N PHE A 399 5.76 -3.16 3.50
CA PHE A 399 5.62 -1.80 2.96
C PHE A 399 5.44 -0.66 3.99
N LEU A 400 5.60 -0.91 5.30
CA LEU A 400 5.68 0.16 6.32
C LEU A 400 6.75 1.21 5.99
N SER A 401 7.88 0.75 5.44
CA SER A 401 9.07 1.55 5.12
C SER A 401 9.08 2.13 3.71
N GLN A 402 8.20 1.66 2.82
CA GLN A 402 8.18 2.05 1.40
C GLN A 402 7.19 3.19 1.18
N GLU A 403 7.63 4.22 0.46
CA GLU A 403 6.78 5.30 0.02
C GLU A 403 5.89 4.80 -1.13
N SER A 404 4.59 5.13 -1.08
CA SER A 404 3.72 4.93 -2.24
C SER A 404 4.29 5.79 -3.35
N GLN A 405 4.85 5.17 -4.39
CA GLN A 405 5.40 5.87 -5.53
C GLN A 405 4.24 6.55 -6.28
N LYS A 406 3.87 7.76 -5.84
CA LYS A 406 2.98 8.63 -6.60
C LYS A 406 3.69 8.93 -7.91
N ALA A 407 3.21 8.33 -8.98
CA ALA A 407 3.77 8.58 -10.30
C ALA A 407 3.39 10.00 -10.71
N ALA A 408 4.35 10.92 -10.67
CA ALA A 408 4.21 12.15 -11.43
C ALA A 408 4.21 11.77 -12.92
N PRO A 409 3.18 12.11 -13.71
CA PRO A 409 3.10 11.66 -15.09
C PRO A 409 4.16 12.39 -15.94
N PRO A 410 5.15 11.70 -16.54
CA PRO A 410 6.00 12.33 -17.53
C PRO A 410 5.22 12.41 -18.85
N PHE A 411 4.86 13.61 -19.28
CA PHE A 411 4.29 13.85 -20.60
C PHE A 411 5.39 13.64 -21.67
N LYS A 412 5.24 12.61 -22.52
CA LYS A 412 6.08 12.40 -23.70
C LYS A 412 5.20 12.32 -24.94
N LEU A 413 5.23 13.39 -25.72
CA LEU A 413 4.50 13.53 -26.97
C LEU A 413 5.36 12.99 -28.12
N HIS A 414 4.92 11.94 -28.80
CA HIS A 414 5.49 11.52 -30.08
C HIS A 414 4.48 11.86 -31.19
N LEU A 415 4.58 13.07 -31.76
CA LEU A 415 3.94 13.37 -33.05
C LEU A 415 4.88 12.91 -34.18
N PRO A 416 4.44 12.07 -35.13
CA PRO A 416 5.27 11.59 -36.24
C PRO A 416 5.69 12.66 -37.27
N THR A 417 5.35 13.94 -37.09
CA THR A 417 5.52 14.98 -38.11
C THR A 417 6.24 16.25 -37.65
N VAL A 418 6.79 16.30 -36.44
CA VAL A 418 7.54 17.47 -35.97
C VAL A 418 8.88 17.03 -35.37
N GLY A 419 9.97 17.52 -35.95
CA GLY A 419 11.34 17.28 -35.50
C GLY A 419 11.49 17.55 -34.00
N SER A 420 12.17 16.63 -33.32
CA SER A 420 12.34 16.60 -31.88
C SER A 420 13.10 17.82 -31.34
N VAL A 421 12.38 18.86 -30.89
CA VAL A 421 12.97 19.95 -30.08
C VAL A 421 11.97 20.37 -29.00
N ALA A 422 11.76 19.54 -27.99
CA ALA A 422 11.22 19.97 -26.71
C ALA A 422 11.58 18.93 -25.63
N ALA A 423 12.84 18.90 -25.23
CA ALA A 423 13.30 18.16 -24.06
C ALA A 423 13.80 19.15 -23.00
N ALA A 424 13.41 18.87 -21.76
CA ALA A 424 13.95 19.39 -20.50
C ALA A 424 13.35 20.70 -19.95
N VAL A 425 12.11 20.64 -19.49
CA VAL A 425 11.77 21.29 -18.21
C VAL A 425 11.90 20.21 -17.13
N LYS A 426 13.08 20.10 -16.52
CA LYS A 426 13.25 19.36 -15.27
C LYS A 426 12.79 20.28 -14.15
N THR A 427 11.55 20.12 -13.70
CA THR A 427 11.16 20.66 -12.40
C THR A 427 11.98 19.95 -11.32
N HIS A 428 12.80 20.71 -10.60
CA HIS A 428 13.49 20.21 -9.42
C HIS A 428 12.44 19.73 -8.42
N ALA A 429 12.28 18.41 -8.32
CA ALA A 429 11.52 17.80 -7.25
C ALA A 429 12.20 18.17 -5.93
N TYR A 430 11.49 18.92 -5.08
CA TYR A 430 11.86 19.16 -3.71
C TYR A 430 11.99 17.81 -3.01
N THR A 431 13.21 17.33 -2.78
CA THR A 431 13.45 16.13 -1.97
C THR A 431 13.23 16.54 -0.52
N PRO A 432 12.14 16.10 0.15
CA PRO A 432 11.97 16.39 1.56
C PRO A 432 13.18 15.88 2.34
N ILE A 433 13.75 16.73 3.20
CA ILE A 433 14.96 16.43 3.98
C ILE A 433 14.74 15.23 4.93
N MET A 434 13.49 14.89 5.26
CA MET A 434 13.14 13.70 6.04
C MET A 434 12.40 12.66 5.19
N ASN A 435 13.06 11.52 4.96
CA ASN A 435 12.39 10.35 4.42
C ASN A 435 11.42 9.78 5.48
N PRO A 436 10.22 9.32 5.10
CA PRO A 436 9.26 8.71 6.03
C PRO A 436 9.81 7.44 6.70
N THR A 437 10.73 6.74 6.02
CA THR A 437 11.48 5.59 6.55
C THR A 437 12.35 5.97 7.75
N SER A 438 12.99 7.13 7.67
CA SER A 438 13.78 7.72 8.76
C SER A 438 12.89 8.12 9.94
N LEU A 439 11.70 8.65 9.67
CA LEU A 439 10.73 9.01 10.72
C LEU A 439 10.22 7.76 11.43
N LEU A 440 9.85 6.70 10.70
CA LEU A 440 9.37 5.44 11.29
C LEU A 440 10.44 4.80 12.19
N THR A 441 11.69 4.76 11.73
CA THR A 441 12.80 4.19 12.50
C THR A 441 13.15 5.05 13.71
N LEU A 442 13.06 6.38 13.60
CA LEU A 442 13.20 7.30 14.73
C LEU A 442 12.09 7.09 15.77
N LEU A 443 10.83 6.96 15.33
CA LEU A 443 9.70 6.66 16.21
C LEU A 443 9.89 5.32 16.93
N LEU A 444 10.35 4.29 16.22
CA LEU A 444 10.65 2.98 16.79
C LEU A 444 11.67 3.08 17.94
N PHE A 445 12.82 3.73 17.70
CA PHE A 445 13.83 3.91 18.73
C PHE A 445 13.31 4.75 19.90
N PHE A 446 12.53 5.79 19.62
CA PHE A 446 11.90 6.59 20.67
C PHE A 446 10.99 5.75 21.57
N VAL A 447 10.10 4.94 20.99
CA VAL A 447 9.19 4.08 21.76
C VAL A 447 9.97 3.03 22.54
N LEU A 448 10.96 2.37 21.92
CA LEU A 448 11.76 1.35 22.60
C LEU A 448 12.55 1.93 23.78
N GLN A 449 13.13 3.12 23.64
CA GLN A 449 13.80 3.84 24.73
C GLN A 449 12.80 4.25 25.83
N GLY A 450 11.59 4.69 25.44
CA GLY A 450 10.50 4.95 26.38
C GLY A 450 10.10 3.71 27.18
N LEU A 451 10.05 2.53 26.57
CA LEU A 451 9.78 1.27 27.28
C LEU A 451 10.88 0.92 28.27
N ILE A 452 12.15 1.08 27.90
CA ILE A 452 13.26 0.88 28.83
C ILE A 452 13.19 1.87 29.99
N TYR A 453 12.89 3.14 29.72
CA TYR A 453 12.69 4.15 30.76
C TYR A 453 11.59 3.76 31.76
N VAL A 454 10.44 3.31 31.26
CA VAL A 454 9.35 2.79 32.12
C VAL A 454 9.80 1.55 32.89
N ALA A 455 10.59 0.65 32.28
CA ALA A 455 11.14 -0.52 32.98
C ALA A 455 12.01 -0.11 34.18
N CYS A 456 12.87 0.89 33.98
CA CYS A 456 13.72 1.46 35.02
C CYS A 456 12.88 2.10 36.16
N LEU A 457 11.80 2.82 35.83
CA LEU A 457 10.88 3.36 36.84
C LEU A 457 10.16 2.28 37.64
N VAL A 458 9.67 1.24 36.96
CA VAL A 458 9.02 0.08 37.60
C VAL A 458 10.00 -0.62 38.55
N LYS A 459 11.25 -0.79 38.13
CA LYS A 459 12.31 -1.36 38.96
C LYS A 459 12.70 -0.49 40.15
N LEU A 460 12.80 0.82 39.96
CA LEU A 460 13.02 1.76 41.05
C LEU A 460 11.86 1.76 42.06
N ALA A 461 10.62 1.67 41.57
CA ALA A 461 9.44 1.56 42.41
C ALA A 461 9.39 0.23 43.18
N GLU A 462 9.87 -0.87 42.57
CA GLU A 462 10.05 -2.17 43.23
C GLU A 462 11.00 -2.03 44.41
N ILE A 463 12.22 -1.54 44.20
CA ILE A 463 13.24 -1.39 45.25
C ILE A 463 12.77 -0.45 46.37
N ARG A 464 12.07 0.63 46.01
CA ARG A 464 11.52 1.56 47.01
C ARG A 464 10.48 0.90 47.93
N ARG A 465 9.60 0.06 47.37
CA ARG A 465 8.49 -0.60 48.07
C ARG A 465 8.90 -1.84 48.87
N GLN A 466 10.14 -2.31 48.73
CA GLN A 466 10.68 -3.42 49.51
C GLN A 466 10.81 -3.05 51.00
N GLN A 467 10.48 -3.97 51.90
CA GLN A 467 10.59 -3.78 53.35
C GLN A 467 11.98 -4.21 53.85
N VAL A 468 13.01 -3.49 53.45
CA VAL A 468 14.41 -3.80 53.75
C VAL A 468 15.13 -2.53 54.22
N PRO A 469 16.12 -2.62 55.15
CA PRO A 469 16.85 -1.45 55.63
C PRO A 469 17.40 -0.55 54.51
N PRO A 470 17.43 0.80 54.71
CA PRO A 470 17.87 1.76 53.69
C PRO A 470 19.25 1.46 53.08
N ARG A 471 20.19 0.95 53.88
CA ARG A 471 21.53 0.55 53.43
C ARG A 471 21.54 -0.59 52.43
N THR A 472 20.66 -1.58 52.59
CA THR A 472 20.54 -2.70 51.65
C THR A 472 19.86 -2.24 50.37
N LYS A 473 18.90 -1.30 50.45
CA LYS A 473 18.31 -0.67 49.25
C LYS A 473 19.35 0.07 48.41
N LEU A 474 20.31 0.76 49.04
CA LEU A 474 21.41 1.41 48.33
C LEU A 474 22.28 0.39 47.57
N LYS A 475 22.68 -0.72 48.21
CA LYS A 475 23.43 -1.79 47.53
C LYS A 475 22.66 -2.46 46.40
N LEU A 476 21.34 -2.60 46.53
CA LEU A 476 20.49 -3.11 45.44
C LEU A 476 20.40 -2.14 44.26
N LEU A 477 20.39 -0.84 44.52
CA LEU A 477 20.45 0.18 43.47
C LEU A 477 21.80 0.23 42.76
N GLU A 478 22.89 -0.12 43.43
CA GLU A 478 24.21 -0.28 42.81
C GLU A 478 24.26 -1.53 41.92
N ASN A 479 23.69 -2.65 42.39
CA ASN A 479 23.65 -3.89 41.61
C ASN A 479 22.86 -3.78 40.29
N GLU A 480 21.82 -2.94 40.26
CA GLU A 480 20.98 -2.71 39.07
C GLU A 480 21.48 -1.54 38.19
N GLU A 481 22.68 -1.00 38.44
CA GLU A 481 23.21 0.16 37.69
C GLU A 481 23.34 -0.12 36.19
N HIS A 482 23.76 -1.33 35.81
CA HIS A 482 23.80 -1.75 34.41
C HIS A 482 22.43 -1.81 33.73
N LEU A 483 21.37 -2.14 34.48
CA LEU A 483 20.00 -2.12 33.96
C LEU A 483 19.53 -0.68 33.76
N PHE A 484 19.89 0.23 34.67
CA PHE A 484 19.58 1.66 34.51
C PHE A 484 20.33 2.31 33.35
N ASP A 485 21.45 1.73 32.91
CA ASP A 485 22.20 2.11 31.71
C ASP A 485 21.80 1.35 30.43
N ALA A 486 20.80 0.46 30.50
CA ALA A 486 20.34 -0.34 29.35
C ALA A 486 19.93 0.50 28.14
N GLY A 487 19.33 1.68 28.35
CA GLY A 487 18.95 2.59 27.27
C GLY A 487 20.15 3.10 26.47
N LEU A 488 21.29 3.33 27.14
CA LEU A 488 22.54 3.74 26.51
C LEU A 488 23.14 2.59 25.68
N TYR A 489 23.18 1.37 26.23
CA TYR A 489 23.67 0.20 25.51
C TYR A 489 22.84 -0.11 24.25
N LEU A 490 21.51 -0.03 24.35
CA LEU A 490 20.63 -0.18 23.19
C LEU A 490 20.89 0.92 22.15
N GLY A 491 21.09 2.17 22.58
CA GLY A 491 21.40 3.30 21.71
C GLY A 491 22.67 3.06 20.88
N PHE A 492 23.74 2.61 21.54
CA PHE A 492 25.01 2.28 20.89
C PHE A 492 24.88 1.07 19.94
N ALA A 493 24.25 -0.01 20.38
CA ALA A 493 24.03 -1.19 19.56
C ALA A 493 23.20 -0.85 18.30
N GLY A 494 22.14 -0.06 18.45
CA GLY A 494 21.30 0.40 17.34
C GLY A 494 22.08 1.22 16.31
N THR A 495 23.02 2.05 16.76
CA THR A 495 23.91 2.82 15.88
C THR A 495 24.87 1.91 15.11
N ILE A 496 25.51 0.96 15.79
CA ILE A 496 26.44 0.01 15.15
C ILE A 496 25.71 -0.81 14.08
N VAL A 497 24.55 -1.39 14.42
CA VAL A 497 23.75 -2.17 13.47
C VAL A 497 23.30 -1.33 12.29
N SER A 498 22.88 -0.07 12.53
CA SER A 498 22.49 0.84 11.46
C SER A 498 23.64 1.17 10.52
N LEU A 499 24.85 1.42 11.05
CA LEU A 499 26.04 1.66 10.24
C LEU A 499 26.46 0.44 9.42
N ILE A 500 26.35 -0.78 9.99
CA ILE A 500 26.61 -2.03 9.26
C ILE A 500 25.61 -2.19 8.10
N LEU A 501 24.32 -1.99 8.34
CA LEU A 501 23.28 -2.09 7.30
C LEU A 501 23.47 -1.07 6.17
N VAL A 502 23.89 0.15 6.51
CA VAL A 502 24.25 1.18 5.52
C VAL A 502 25.47 0.74 4.71
N SER A 503 26.50 0.20 5.35
CA SER A 503 27.71 -0.28 4.68
C SER A 503 27.45 -1.50 3.76
N LEU A 504 26.47 -2.33 4.07
CA LEU A 504 26.09 -3.50 3.27
C LEU A 504 25.15 -3.16 2.10
N GLY A 505 24.66 -1.92 1.98
CA GLY A 505 23.77 -1.50 0.90
C GLY A 505 22.37 -2.12 0.93
N ILE A 506 22.00 -2.82 2.00
CA ILE A 506 20.75 -3.59 2.12
C ILE A 506 19.53 -2.68 2.37
N SER A 507 19.74 -1.42 2.78
CA SER A 507 18.64 -0.45 2.97
C SER A 507 19.13 1.00 2.93
N LYS A 508 18.27 1.91 2.46
CA LYS A 508 18.44 3.37 2.59
C LYS A 508 18.20 3.83 4.04
N PHE A 509 18.83 3.19 5.01
CA PHE A 509 18.78 3.66 6.40
C PHE A 509 19.48 5.02 6.45
N SER A 510 18.78 6.06 6.91
CA SER A 510 19.39 7.38 7.03
C SER A 510 20.39 7.37 8.18
N LEU A 511 21.57 7.95 7.95
CA LEU A 511 22.57 8.26 9.00
C LEU A 511 21.92 8.93 10.23
N MET A 512 20.91 9.78 9.99
CA MET A 512 20.12 10.46 11.01
C MET A 512 19.41 9.51 12.00
N ALA A 513 18.89 8.36 11.55
CA ALA A 513 18.23 7.39 12.42
C ALA A 513 19.23 6.72 13.38
N ALA A 514 20.45 6.46 12.90
CA ALA A 514 21.54 5.91 13.71
C ALA A 514 21.92 6.89 14.84
N TYR A 515 22.20 8.16 14.52
CA TYR A 515 22.54 9.16 15.53
C TYR A 515 21.40 9.42 16.51
N SER A 516 20.15 9.47 16.02
CA SER A 516 18.97 9.68 16.87
C SER A 516 18.78 8.57 17.91
N SER A 517 19.13 7.32 17.60
CA SER A 517 19.06 6.20 18.54
C SER A 517 19.93 6.43 19.78
N THR A 518 21.19 6.83 19.59
CA THR A 518 22.10 7.15 20.69
C THR A 518 21.66 8.40 21.45
N SER A 519 21.23 9.45 20.74
CA SER A 519 20.74 10.67 21.38
C SER A 519 19.54 10.40 22.30
N PHE A 520 18.56 9.61 21.86
CA PHE A 520 17.45 9.22 22.72
C PHE A 520 17.91 8.41 23.94
N GLY A 521 18.80 7.44 23.75
CA GLY A 521 19.36 6.67 24.87
C GLY A 521 20.01 7.57 25.93
N ILE A 522 20.84 8.53 25.51
CA ILE A 522 21.47 9.50 26.41
C ILE A 522 20.41 10.35 27.13
N VAL A 523 19.43 10.89 26.40
CA VAL A 523 18.40 11.76 26.97
C VAL A 523 17.54 11.03 28.00
N PHE A 524 17.00 9.86 27.67
CA PHE A 524 16.13 9.09 28.57
C PHE A 524 16.88 8.61 29.82
N VAL A 525 18.11 8.10 29.68
CA VAL A 525 18.94 7.68 30.83
C VAL A 525 19.32 8.88 31.69
N SER A 526 19.67 10.02 31.10
CA SER A 526 20.01 11.24 31.85
C SER A 526 18.82 11.76 32.65
N ILE A 527 17.63 11.84 32.03
CA ILE A 527 16.39 12.24 32.72
C ILE A 527 16.07 11.28 33.87
N PHE A 528 16.18 9.96 33.65
CA PHE A 528 15.98 8.97 34.70
C PHE A 528 16.96 9.16 35.86
N LYS A 529 18.27 9.24 35.57
CA LYS A 529 19.32 9.35 36.59
C LYS A 529 19.22 10.65 37.39
N ILE A 530 19.00 11.79 36.73
CA ILE A 530 18.98 13.11 37.36
C ILE A 530 17.73 13.30 38.23
N PHE A 531 16.54 13.00 37.70
CA PHE A 531 15.30 13.32 38.39
C PHE A 531 14.83 12.21 39.34
N HIS A 532 15.00 10.94 38.96
CA HIS A 532 14.43 9.81 39.72
C HIS A 532 15.49 9.13 40.59
N LEU A 533 16.59 8.66 39.98
CA LEU A 533 17.60 7.88 40.71
C LEU A 533 18.34 8.73 41.75
N ARG A 534 18.77 9.96 41.40
CA ARG A 534 19.49 10.85 42.32
C ARG A 534 18.64 11.24 43.52
N HIS A 535 17.36 11.56 43.30
CA HIS A 535 16.44 11.89 44.38
C HIS A 535 16.22 10.70 45.32
N ALA A 536 16.03 9.49 44.76
CA ALA A 536 15.89 8.27 45.54
C ALA A 536 17.16 7.94 46.34
N ARG A 537 18.35 7.99 45.74
CA ARG A 537 19.64 7.77 46.43
C ARG A 537 19.84 8.79 47.57
N ARG A 538 19.56 10.07 47.35
CA ARG A 538 19.68 11.12 48.37
C ARG A 538 18.76 10.87 49.56
N THR A 539 17.52 10.51 49.31
CA THR A 539 16.53 10.25 50.38
C THR A 539 16.94 9.05 51.23
N LEU A 540 17.35 7.94 50.59
CA LEU A 540 17.80 6.73 51.28
C LEU A 540 19.10 6.93 52.06
N LEU A 541 20.02 7.80 51.60
CA LEU A 541 21.23 8.16 52.34
C LEU A 541 20.90 8.92 53.62
N LEU A 542 20.01 9.91 53.55
CA LEU A 542 19.57 10.67 54.73
C LEU A 542 18.85 9.78 55.75
N GLU A 543 18.00 8.85 55.29
CA GLU A 543 17.35 7.85 56.15
C GLU A 543 18.37 6.88 56.78
N ALA A 544 19.38 6.45 56.02
CA ALA A 544 20.43 5.56 56.52
C ALA A 544 21.33 6.24 57.56
N GLU A 545 21.63 7.53 57.40
CA GLU A 545 22.38 8.34 58.35
C GLU A 545 21.55 8.65 59.61
N ALA A 546 20.25 8.98 59.46
CA ALA A 546 19.36 9.20 60.60
C ALA A 546 19.19 7.94 61.47
N THR A 547 19.12 6.76 60.86
CA THR A 547 19.02 5.47 61.59
C THR A 547 20.31 5.14 62.35
N GLN A 548 21.46 5.73 62.00
CA GLN A 548 22.74 5.51 62.68
C GLN A 548 22.92 6.32 63.96
N VAL A 549 22.21 7.44 64.11
CA VAL A 549 22.36 8.36 65.25
C VAL A 549 21.58 7.88 66.49
N GLU A 550 20.77 6.82 66.36
CA GLU A 550 19.97 6.27 67.46
C GLU A 550 20.52 4.92 67.97
N PRO A 551 21.75 4.91 68.52
CA PRO A 551 21.93 4.26 69.82
C PRO A 551 22.84 5.10 70.74
N VAL A 552 22.69 4.90 72.05
CA VAL A 552 23.39 5.60 73.17
C VAL A 552 22.68 6.86 73.68
N ARG A 553 21.42 6.72 74.13
CA ARG A 553 20.89 7.63 75.16
C ARG A 553 19.81 7.00 76.04
N GLN A 554 20.04 5.81 76.56
CA GLN A 554 19.23 5.28 77.67
C GLN A 554 20.07 4.28 78.48
N THR A 555 20.02 4.45 79.81
CA THR A 555 20.68 3.71 80.91
C THR A 555 22.01 4.27 81.45
N ALA A 556 21.90 5.33 82.26
CA ALA A 556 22.81 5.59 83.37
C ALA A 556 22.00 6.15 84.56
N THR A 557 21.40 5.27 85.35
CA THR A 557 20.92 5.57 86.71
C THR A 557 22.06 5.31 87.70
N PRO A 558 22.48 6.26 88.55
CA PRO A 558 23.49 6.01 89.56
C PRO A 558 22.84 5.39 90.81
N SER A 559 23.35 4.23 91.23
CA SER A 559 23.05 3.61 92.52
C SER A 559 23.87 4.29 93.63
N LEU A 560 23.20 5.03 94.50
CA LEU A 560 23.76 5.50 95.78
C LEU A 560 23.75 4.35 96.79
N VAL A 561 24.94 3.96 97.24
CA VAL A 561 25.17 3.03 98.36
C VAL A 561 25.46 3.88 99.61
N VAL A 562 24.74 3.61 100.70
CA VAL A 562 25.04 4.10 102.05
C VAL A 562 25.57 2.92 102.87
N PRO A 563 26.72 3.02 103.55
CA PRO A 563 27.05 2.10 104.62
C PRO A 563 26.63 2.65 105.99
N SER A 564 26.23 1.71 106.85
CA SER A 564 25.90 1.81 108.28
C SER A 564 27.00 2.41 109.15
#